data_AF-A0A388TEZ2-F1
#
_entry.id   AF-A0A388TEZ2-F1
#
_cell.length_a   1.000
_cell.length_b   1.000
_cell.length_c   1.000
_cell.angle_alpha   90.00
_cell.angle_beta   90.00
_cell.angle_gamma   90.00
#
_symmetry.space_group_name_H-M   'P 1'
#
loop_
_entity.id
_entity.type
_entity.pdbx_description
1 polymer ?
#
loop_
_entity_poly.entity_id
_entity_poly.type
_entity_poly.pdbx_seq_one_letter_code
_entity_poly.pdbx_strand_id
1 'polypeptide(L)'
;MANDYGDQIKYKESPYNISSDKVVTASGVRTALGTKEDVANKQDTITDNSTYYPSAKAVYAHTSRVDNPHSVTAGQIGARLSTWVPTKSDVGLGNVNDTSDINKPVSTLTQNALNNKQDTITWATSISASSTHYEYPTAQAVYELVQREL
;
A
#
# COMPACT_ATOMS: atom_id res chain seq x y z
N MET A 1 -65.12 -12.22 7.74
CA MET A 1 -64.15 -11.78 6.70
C MET A 1 -63.78 -10.35 7.06
N ALA A 2 -62.48 -10.05 7.20
CA ALA A 2 -62.00 -8.78 7.76
C ALA A 2 -62.56 -7.57 6.99
N ASN A 3 -63.28 -6.71 7.69
CA ASN A 3 -63.98 -5.52 7.22
C ASN A 3 -63.17 -4.22 7.42
N ASP A 4 -61.88 -4.35 7.70
CA ASP A 4 -60.99 -3.24 7.99
C ASP A 4 -59.96 -3.07 6.86
N TYR A 5 -60.45 -2.74 5.67
CA TYR A 5 -59.62 -2.20 4.59
C TYR A 5 -59.83 -0.70 4.56
N GLY A 6 -59.04 0.02 5.35
CA GLY A 6 -58.97 1.47 5.34
C GLY A 6 -58.84 2.03 3.91
N ASP A 7 -59.68 3.02 3.61
CA ASP A 7 -59.69 3.84 2.39
C ASP A 7 -59.78 3.09 1.05
N GLN A 8 -60.88 2.37 0.84
CA GLN A 8 -61.27 1.90 -0.49
C GLN A 8 -61.65 3.02 -1.47
N ILE A 9 -61.85 4.26 -0.99
CA ILE A 9 -62.23 5.42 -1.81
C ILE A 9 -61.21 5.68 -2.92
N LYS A 10 -59.91 5.59 -2.60
CA LYS A 10 -58.81 5.82 -3.54
C LYS A 10 -58.87 4.89 -4.76
N TYR A 11 -59.37 3.67 -4.60
CA TYR A 11 -59.43 2.68 -5.68
C TYR A 11 -60.72 2.76 -6.51
N LYS A 12 -61.74 3.49 -6.04
CA LYS A 12 -63.02 3.67 -6.75
C LYS A 12 -62.99 4.84 -7.75
N GLU A 13 -62.05 5.78 -7.59
CA GLU A 13 -61.86 6.93 -8.46
C GLU A 13 -60.85 6.67 -9.59
N SER A 14 -60.86 7.52 -10.62
CA SER A 14 -59.90 7.47 -11.73
C SER A 14 -58.47 7.64 -11.20
N PRO A 15 -57.48 6.84 -11.66
CA PRO A 15 -57.52 5.93 -12.82
C PRO A 15 -57.94 4.48 -12.51
N TYR A 16 -58.28 4.15 -11.26
CA TYR A 16 -58.40 2.75 -10.82
C TYR A 16 -59.82 2.17 -11.01
N ASN A 17 -60.88 2.91 -10.69
CA ASN A 17 -62.30 2.57 -10.94
C ASN A 17 -62.77 1.16 -10.46
N ILE A 18 -62.17 0.62 -9.41
CA ILE A 18 -62.44 -0.71 -8.85
C ILE A 18 -63.47 -0.61 -7.73
N SER A 19 -64.76 -0.67 -8.07
CA SER A 19 -65.88 -0.75 -7.10
C SER A 19 -66.44 -2.17 -7.05
N SER A 20 -66.97 -2.56 -5.88
CA SER A 20 -67.61 -3.86 -5.63
C SER A 20 -68.78 -4.18 -6.57
N ASP A 21 -69.29 -3.15 -7.25
CA ASP A 21 -70.55 -3.16 -8.00
C ASP A 21 -70.29 -3.22 -9.52
N LYS A 22 -69.02 -3.12 -9.93
CA LYS A 22 -68.59 -3.31 -11.33
C LYS A 22 -67.84 -4.63 -11.47
N VAL A 23 -68.31 -5.47 -12.38
CA VAL A 23 -67.58 -6.69 -12.80
C VAL A 23 -66.19 -6.25 -13.27
N VAL A 24 -65.15 -6.65 -12.54
CA VAL A 24 -63.77 -6.37 -12.94
C VAL A 24 -63.52 -7.20 -14.20
N THR A 25 -63.63 -6.57 -15.36
CA THR A 25 -63.40 -7.25 -16.63
C THR A 25 -61.95 -7.73 -16.67
N ALA A 26 -61.68 -8.81 -17.40
CA ALA A 26 -60.30 -9.27 -17.60
C ALA A 26 -59.39 -8.15 -18.15
N SER A 27 -59.96 -7.19 -18.88
CA SER A 27 -59.25 -5.98 -19.31
C SER A 27 -58.89 -5.07 -18.15
N GLY A 28 -59.82 -4.80 -17.23
CA GLY A 28 -59.55 -4.00 -16.03
C GLY A 28 -58.50 -4.63 -15.10
N VAL A 29 -58.54 -5.97 -14.94
CA VAL A 29 -57.50 -6.70 -14.20
C VAL A 29 -56.14 -6.56 -14.87
N ARG A 30 -56.07 -6.74 -16.20
CA ARG A 30 -54.82 -6.58 -16.95
C ARG A 30 -54.25 -5.17 -16.87
N THR A 31 -55.10 -4.14 -16.95
CA THR A 31 -54.66 -2.74 -16.80
C THR A 31 -54.17 -2.43 -15.38
N ALA A 32 -54.87 -2.90 -14.34
CA ALA A 32 -54.44 -2.73 -12.96
C ALA A 32 -53.16 -3.50 -12.61
N LEU A 33 -52.94 -4.66 -13.25
CA LEU A 33 -51.73 -5.47 -13.05
C LEU A 33 -50.55 -4.92 -13.86
N GLY A 34 -50.76 -4.52 -15.11
CA GLY A 34 -49.74 -3.88 -15.95
C GLY A 34 -49.29 -2.55 -15.38
N THR A 35 -50.22 -1.74 -14.84
CA THR A 35 -49.83 -0.55 -14.08
C THR A 35 -49.05 -0.93 -12.83
N LYS A 36 -49.24 -2.06 -12.15
CA LYS A 36 -48.32 -2.43 -11.04
C LYS A 36 -46.94 -2.88 -11.52
N GLU A 37 -46.83 -3.53 -12.68
CA GLU A 37 -45.54 -3.83 -13.32
C GLU A 37 -44.80 -2.54 -13.76
N ASP A 38 -45.53 -1.56 -14.28
CA ASP A 38 -44.99 -0.26 -14.74
C ASP A 38 -44.82 0.77 -13.59
N VAL A 39 -45.67 0.73 -12.56
CA VAL A 39 -45.71 1.60 -11.36
C VAL A 39 -44.86 1.05 -10.22
N ALA A 40 -44.19 -0.09 -10.38
CA ALA A 40 -43.15 -0.51 -9.44
C ALA A 40 -41.97 0.49 -9.34
N ASN A 41 -42.03 1.65 -10.00
CA ASN A 41 -40.99 2.68 -10.02
C ASN A 41 -39.63 2.03 -10.34
N LYS A 42 -39.67 1.09 -11.29
CA LYS A 42 -38.55 0.23 -11.62
C LYS A 42 -37.52 1.03 -12.38
N GLN A 43 -36.37 1.26 -11.77
CA GLN A 43 -35.28 1.98 -12.41
C GLN A 43 -34.29 1.00 -13.02
N ASP A 44 -34.05 1.11 -14.33
CA ASP A 44 -33.05 0.30 -15.03
C ASP A 44 -31.61 0.82 -14.86
N THR A 45 -31.47 2.01 -14.29
CA THR A 45 -30.18 2.60 -13.88
C THR A 45 -30.27 2.92 -12.40
N ILE A 46 -29.34 2.43 -11.57
CA ILE A 46 -29.36 2.74 -10.13
C ILE A 46 -28.92 4.21 -9.95
N THR A 47 -29.81 5.04 -9.40
CA THR A 47 -29.48 6.40 -8.92
C THR A 47 -29.70 6.48 -7.42
N ASP A 48 -29.03 7.41 -6.74
CA ASP A 48 -29.15 7.60 -5.29
C ASP A 48 -30.52 8.22 -4.93
N ASN A 49 -31.56 7.40 -4.92
CA ASN A 49 -32.93 7.80 -4.67
C ASN A 49 -33.70 6.73 -3.91
N SER A 50 -34.29 7.07 -2.76
CA SER A 50 -35.01 6.13 -1.91
C SER A 50 -36.45 5.86 -2.32
N THR A 51 -36.93 6.49 -3.40
CA THR A 51 -38.35 6.44 -3.84
C THR A 51 -38.61 5.39 -4.92
N TYR A 52 -37.55 4.77 -5.45
CA TYR A 52 -37.60 3.89 -6.63
C TYR A 52 -36.93 2.55 -6.32
N TYR A 53 -37.49 1.46 -6.85
CA TYR A 53 -36.90 0.13 -6.71
C TYR A 53 -36.01 -0.16 -7.93
N PRO A 54 -34.75 -0.58 -7.75
CA PRO A 54 -33.90 -0.91 -8.89
C PRO A 54 -34.38 -2.21 -9.56
N SER A 55 -34.27 -2.30 -10.89
CA SER A 55 -34.57 -3.54 -11.60
C SER A 55 -33.56 -4.64 -11.28
N ALA A 56 -33.95 -5.91 -11.38
CA ALA A 56 -33.01 -7.04 -11.27
C ALA A 56 -31.83 -6.91 -12.25
N LYS A 57 -32.08 -6.36 -13.45
CA LYS A 57 -31.05 -6.02 -14.44
C LYS A 57 -30.08 -4.96 -13.92
N ALA A 58 -30.60 -3.89 -13.30
CA ALA A 58 -29.79 -2.83 -12.72
C ALA A 58 -28.95 -3.33 -11.53
N VAL A 59 -29.54 -4.15 -10.64
CA VAL A 59 -28.83 -4.77 -9.51
C VAL A 59 -27.75 -5.71 -10.01
N TYR A 60 -28.06 -6.60 -10.96
CA TYR A 60 -27.10 -7.52 -11.55
C TYR A 60 -25.96 -6.77 -12.25
N ALA A 61 -26.26 -5.72 -13.03
CA ALA A 61 -25.27 -4.89 -13.68
C ALA A 61 -24.37 -4.14 -12.68
N HIS A 62 -24.90 -3.74 -11.51
CA HIS A 62 -24.12 -3.14 -10.43
C HIS A 62 -23.21 -4.16 -9.74
N THR A 63 -23.73 -5.33 -9.37
CA THR A 63 -22.96 -6.37 -8.65
C THR A 63 -21.98 -7.13 -9.53
N SER A 64 -22.20 -7.18 -10.85
CA SER A 64 -21.31 -7.83 -11.83
C SER A 64 -20.30 -6.88 -12.47
N ARG A 65 -20.40 -5.56 -12.21
CA ARG A 65 -19.46 -4.56 -12.72
C ARG A 65 -18.12 -4.68 -12.01
N VAL A 66 -17.17 -5.33 -12.68
CA VAL A 66 -15.77 -5.41 -12.25
C VAL A 66 -14.92 -4.24 -12.75
N ASP A 67 -15.43 -3.50 -13.75
CA ASP A 67 -14.72 -2.41 -14.44
C ASP A 67 -14.76 -1.07 -13.67
N ASN A 68 -15.44 -1.03 -12.53
CA ASN A 68 -15.52 0.15 -11.68
C ASN A 68 -15.23 -0.23 -10.24
N PRO A 69 -13.98 -0.12 -9.76
CA PRO A 69 -13.74 -0.09 -8.34
C PRO A 69 -14.27 1.26 -7.84
N HIS A 70 -15.50 1.31 -7.32
CA HIS A 70 -16.03 2.33 -6.41
C HIS A 70 -15.52 3.78 -6.56
N SER A 71 -15.36 4.34 -7.77
CA SER A 71 -14.75 5.68 -7.94
C SER A 71 -13.55 5.92 -7.01
N VAL A 72 -12.74 4.88 -6.71
CA VAL A 72 -11.65 5.02 -5.73
C VAL A 72 -10.61 5.88 -6.42
N THR A 73 -10.69 7.18 -6.15
CA THR A 73 -9.83 8.18 -6.76
C THR A 73 -8.39 7.86 -6.38
N ALA A 74 -7.44 8.26 -7.22
CA ALA A 74 -6.01 8.09 -6.94
C ALA A 74 -5.62 8.58 -5.52
N GLY A 75 -6.35 9.59 -5.00
CA GLY A 75 -6.21 10.06 -3.61
C GLY A 75 -6.68 9.07 -2.53
N GLN A 76 -7.71 8.27 -2.79
CA GLN A 76 -8.27 7.31 -1.82
C GLN A 76 -7.44 6.03 -1.66
N ILE A 77 -6.76 5.56 -2.72
CA ILE A 77 -5.85 4.40 -2.67
C ILE A 77 -4.40 4.78 -2.34
N GLY A 78 -4.09 6.07 -2.15
CA GLY A 78 -2.71 6.53 -2.04
C GLY A 78 -1.87 6.21 -3.29
N ALA A 79 -2.52 5.92 -4.43
CA ALA A 79 -1.86 5.71 -5.70
C ALA A 79 -1.37 7.08 -6.18
N ARG A 80 -0.16 7.43 -5.74
CA ARG A 80 0.57 8.61 -6.20
C ARG A 80 0.57 8.60 -7.74
N LEU A 81 0.38 9.79 -8.32
CA LEU A 81 0.28 10.02 -9.77
C LEU A 81 1.39 9.26 -10.53
N SER A 82 1.13 8.77 -11.74
CA SER A 82 2.11 8.00 -12.54
C SER A 82 3.41 8.75 -12.86
N THR A 83 3.44 10.06 -12.65
CA THR A 83 4.62 10.92 -12.77
C THR A 83 5.40 11.09 -11.46
N TRP A 84 4.93 10.52 -10.35
CA TRP A 84 5.59 10.62 -9.07
C TRP A 84 6.84 9.73 -9.05
N VAL A 85 7.99 10.36 -8.82
CA VAL A 85 9.27 9.69 -8.61
C VAL A 85 9.58 9.75 -7.11
N PRO A 86 9.69 8.60 -6.41
CA PRO A 86 10.08 8.58 -5.01
C PRO A 86 11.41 9.25 -4.75
N THR A 87 11.45 10.13 -3.77
CA THR A 87 12.68 10.66 -3.21
C THR A 87 13.01 9.97 -1.88
N LYS A 88 14.28 9.96 -1.49
CA LYS A 88 14.69 9.43 -0.17
C LYS A 88 13.99 10.16 0.98
N SER A 89 13.67 11.45 0.80
CA SER A 89 12.96 12.26 1.79
C SER A 89 11.51 11.84 2.00
N ASP A 90 10.85 11.28 0.98
CA ASP A 90 9.46 10.78 1.10
C ASP A 90 9.32 9.66 2.14
N VAL A 91 10.40 8.94 2.44
CA VAL A 91 10.44 7.80 3.37
C VAL A 91 11.33 8.06 4.59
N GLY A 92 11.70 9.31 4.86
CA GLY A 92 12.54 9.67 6.01
C GLY A 92 14.01 9.26 5.88
N LEU A 93 14.48 8.92 4.68
CA LEU A 93 15.86 8.48 4.39
C LEU A 93 16.71 9.60 3.76
N GLY A 94 16.34 10.86 3.93
CA GLY A 94 17.02 12.00 3.28
C GLY A 94 18.53 12.12 3.56
N ASN A 95 18.98 11.57 4.70
CA ASN A 95 20.39 11.57 5.11
C ASN A 95 21.12 10.25 4.80
N VAL A 96 20.43 9.25 4.25
CA VAL A 96 21.00 7.93 3.99
C VAL A 96 21.61 7.90 2.59
N ASN A 97 22.92 7.61 2.56
CA ASN A 97 23.65 7.33 1.32
C ASN A 97 23.76 5.82 1.13
N ASP A 98 23.38 5.34 -0.05
CA ASP A 98 23.57 3.95 -0.44
C ASP A 98 24.97 3.79 -1.04
N THR A 99 25.94 3.49 -0.18
CA THR A 99 27.33 3.27 -0.57
C THR A 99 27.63 1.79 -0.50
N SER A 100 28.03 1.20 -1.63
CA SER A 100 28.42 -0.22 -1.71
C SER A 100 29.54 -0.53 -0.71
N ASP A 101 29.59 -1.77 -0.22
CA ASP A 101 30.54 -2.18 0.81
C ASP A 101 32.00 -1.87 0.44
N ILE A 102 32.36 -2.04 -0.84
CA ILE A 102 33.71 -1.74 -1.35
C ILE A 102 34.08 -0.25 -1.26
N ASN A 103 33.08 0.65 -1.29
CA ASN A 103 33.28 2.09 -1.30
C ASN A 103 33.04 2.74 0.08
N LYS A 104 32.70 1.95 1.12
CA LYS A 104 32.50 2.48 2.47
C LYS A 104 33.85 2.96 3.03
N PRO A 105 33.96 4.20 3.54
CA PRO A 105 35.21 4.68 4.11
C PRO A 105 35.56 3.91 5.38
N VAL A 106 36.87 3.68 5.60
CA VAL A 106 37.39 3.14 6.85
C VAL A 106 37.14 4.16 7.96
N SER A 107 36.63 3.72 9.12
CA SER A 107 36.41 4.63 10.24
C SER A 107 37.72 5.19 10.78
N THR A 108 37.71 6.44 11.27
CA THR A 108 38.90 7.06 11.90
C THR A 108 39.43 6.22 13.06
N LEU A 109 38.55 5.61 13.85
CA LEU A 109 38.94 4.73 14.96
C LEU A 109 39.69 3.48 14.46
N THR A 110 39.20 2.86 13.38
CA THR A 110 39.85 1.71 12.74
C THR A 110 41.21 2.10 12.19
N GLN A 111 41.31 3.23 11.48
CA GLN A 111 42.59 3.70 10.94
C GLN A 111 43.60 4.01 12.05
N ASN A 112 43.18 4.66 13.14
CA ASN A 112 44.05 4.96 14.28
C ASN A 112 44.56 3.67 14.94
N ALA A 113 43.69 2.68 15.14
CA ALA A 113 44.10 1.39 15.68
C ALA A 113 45.10 0.65 14.77
N LEU A 114 44.92 0.72 13.44
CA LEU A 114 45.85 0.15 12.47
C LEU A 114 47.20 0.89 12.48
N ASN A 115 47.19 2.22 12.53
CA ASN A 115 48.42 3.03 12.61
C ASN A 115 49.25 2.68 13.85
N ASN A 116 48.59 2.36 14.97
CA ASN A 116 49.26 1.95 16.21
C ASN A 116 49.73 0.49 16.20
N LYS A 117 49.15 -0.36 15.34
CA LYS A 117 49.56 -1.75 15.11
C LYS A 117 50.59 -1.89 14.01
N GLN A 118 50.72 -0.89 13.15
CA GLN A 118 51.93 -0.76 12.36
C GLN A 118 53.01 -0.51 13.39
N ASP A 119 53.62 -1.61 13.83
CA ASP A 119 54.72 -1.59 14.73
C ASP A 119 55.66 -0.53 14.19
N THR A 120 56.05 0.38 15.07
CA THR A 120 57.31 1.08 14.88
C THR A 120 58.35 -0.03 14.97
N ILE A 121 58.49 -0.84 13.91
CA ILE A 121 59.56 -1.80 13.74
C ILE A 121 60.79 -0.92 13.63
N THR A 122 61.29 -0.54 14.79
CA THR A 122 62.59 0.06 14.93
C THR A 122 63.51 -1.10 14.66
N TRP A 123 63.91 -1.24 13.40
CA TRP A 123 64.96 -2.16 13.03
C TRP A 123 66.18 -1.79 13.86
N ALA A 124 66.50 -2.61 14.86
CA ALA A 124 67.69 -2.36 15.67
C ALA A 124 68.91 -2.55 14.75
N THR A 125 69.65 -1.46 14.56
CA THR A 125 70.89 -1.43 13.78
C THR A 125 72.09 -1.93 14.59
N SER A 126 71.93 -2.13 15.90
CA SER A 126 72.97 -2.66 16.80
C SER A 126 72.33 -3.46 17.94
N ILE A 127 72.88 -4.62 18.27
CA ILE A 127 72.41 -5.46 19.39
C ILE A 127 73.28 -5.18 20.62
N SER A 128 72.65 -4.78 21.73
CA SER A 128 73.31 -4.67 23.04
C SER A 128 72.58 -5.58 24.04
N ALA A 129 73.26 -6.07 25.08
CA ALA A 129 72.69 -6.99 26.08
C ALA A 129 71.47 -6.42 26.87
N SER A 130 71.12 -5.15 26.62
CA SER A 130 69.98 -4.43 27.21
C SER A 130 68.86 -4.12 26.20
N SER A 131 68.87 -4.68 24.99
CA SER A 131 67.75 -4.49 24.06
C SER A 131 66.54 -5.25 24.58
N THR A 132 65.54 -4.52 25.07
CA THR A 132 64.23 -5.11 25.44
C THR A 132 63.63 -5.82 24.23
N HIS A 133 62.82 -6.87 24.44
CA HIS A 133 62.27 -7.76 23.40
C HIS A 133 61.29 -7.10 22.40
N TYR A 134 61.22 -5.76 22.38
CA TYR A 134 60.37 -4.95 21.52
C TYR A 134 61.02 -4.62 20.17
N GLU A 135 62.30 -4.97 19.97
CA GLU A 135 63.06 -4.66 18.77
C GLU A 135 63.47 -5.94 18.04
N TYR A 136 63.08 -6.07 16.77
CA TYR A 136 63.59 -7.13 15.91
C TYR A 136 64.98 -6.71 15.38
N PRO A 137 66.05 -7.46 15.68
CA PRO A 137 67.38 -7.13 15.19
C PRO A 137 67.45 -7.30 13.67
N THR A 138 68.15 -6.39 13.00
CA THR A 138 68.45 -6.57 11.57
C THR A 138 69.43 -7.72 11.35
N ALA A 139 69.39 -8.33 10.16
CA ALA A 139 70.37 -9.34 9.77
C ALA A 139 71.83 -8.82 9.88
N GLN A 140 72.05 -7.54 9.62
CA GLN A 140 73.36 -6.88 9.77
C GLN A 140 73.78 -6.76 11.24
N ALA A 141 72.88 -6.33 12.13
CA ALA A 141 73.19 -6.19 13.56
C ALA A 141 73.53 -7.55 14.21
N VAL A 142 72.88 -8.63 13.77
CA VAL A 142 73.22 -10.01 14.19
C VAL A 142 74.62 -10.39 13.69
N TYR A 143 74.94 -10.09 12.42
CA TYR A 143 76.24 -10.38 11.84
C TYR A 143 77.37 -9.68 12.59
N GLU A 144 77.25 -8.38 12.85
CA GLU A 144 78.29 -7.59 13.53
C GLU A 144 78.52 -8.05 14.98
N LEU A 145 77.47 -8.42 15.71
CA LEU A 145 77.61 -8.97 17.06
C LEU A 145 78.42 -10.28 17.05
N VAL A 146 78.10 -11.20 16.15
CA VAL A 146 78.80 -12.49 16.03
C VAL A 146 80.27 -12.28 15.69
N GLN A 147 80.60 -11.34 14.79
CA GLN A 147 81.99 -11.04 14.44
C GLN A 147 82.81 -10.42 15.58
N ARG A 148 82.16 -9.81 16.58
CA ARG A 148 82.83 -9.23 17.75
C ARG A 148 83.12 -10.25 18.85
N GLU A 149 82.41 -11.38 18.85
CA GLU A 149 82.54 -12.46 19.84
C GLU A 149 83.47 -13.60 19.35
N LEU A 150 83.94 -13.53 18.10
CA LEU A 150 84.96 -14.41 17.48
C LEU A 150 86.37 -13.85 17.65
#